data_AF-A0A084SGK6-F1
#
_entry.id   AF-A0A084SGK6-F1
#
_cell.length_a   1.000
_cell.length_b   1.000
_cell.length_c   1.000
_cell.angle_alpha   90.00
_cell.angle_beta   90.00
_cell.angle_gamma   90.00
#
_symmetry.space_group_name_H-M   'P 1'
#
loop_
_entity.id
_entity.type
_entity.pdbx_description
1 polymer ?
#
loop_
_entity_poly.entity_id
_entity_poly.type
_entity_poly.pdbx_seq_one_letter_code
_entity_poly.pdbx_strand_id
1 'polypeptide(L)'
;MSRWRMALAPLLGLLLLLPLAWAIHTAMLGGLRPSPQVKLVPMLSPGERQSLMSYQRPCKGRADCEPPLACFFNARSMWSYCTDSRCMTDQQCSDGMVCRTMETVKGGTRLRQCTLVGVRKEGEPCSALSSLHEAACEQGLLCQDRRCGRPCRVEEPGSCPEGFFCREGLNGPSCLPTCEGRACPEGQDCIQPNGEEGVSICAQVYGQNCQRTPCSEGQKCAMSNVFDHPREAWGRCLIRCGEEHTPACPEGFVCRMHYCRKTCDPAVPGACGPHYKCHRYNKNFDWTCEPDW
;
A
#
# COMPACT_ATOMS: atom_id res chain seq x y z
N MET A 1 42.19 48.05 -40.02
CA MET A 1 41.03 47.67 -39.16
C MET A 1 40.20 46.59 -39.89
N SER A 2 40.75 45.39 -39.96
CA SER A 2 40.26 44.13 -39.35
C SER A 2 39.05 43.47 -40.04
N ARG A 3 39.38 42.67 -41.07
CA ARG A 3 38.54 41.70 -41.81
C ARG A 3 38.07 40.49 -40.96
N TRP A 4 38.38 40.46 -39.66
CA TRP A 4 38.14 39.31 -38.79
C TRP A 4 36.69 39.19 -38.31
N ARG A 5 35.89 40.26 -38.38
CA ARG A 5 34.51 40.27 -37.87
C ARG A 5 33.52 39.46 -38.73
N MET A 6 33.82 39.19 -40.00
CA MET A 6 32.93 38.40 -40.87
C MET A 6 33.11 36.88 -40.74
N ALA A 7 34.18 36.40 -40.10
CA ALA A 7 34.41 34.97 -39.88
C ALA A 7 33.85 34.45 -38.54
N LEU A 8 33.52 35.33 -37.60
CA LEU A 8 33.07 34.97 -36.24
C LEU A 8 31.57 34.64 -36.14
N ALA A 9 30.74 35.23 -37.02
CA ALA A 9 29.30 35.01 -37.02
C ALA A 9 28.88 33.54 -37.32
N PRO A 10 29.42 32.84 -38.33
CA PRO A 10 29.06 31.44 -38.57
C PRO A 10 29.60 30.49 -37.49
N LEU A 11 30.73 30.84 -36.87
CA LEU A 11 31.33 30.05 -35.79
C LEU A 11 30.49 30.08 -34.50
N LEU A 12 29.89 31.24 -34.17
CA LEU A 12 28.96 31.35 -33.05
C LEU A 12 27.65 30.59 -33.29
N GLY A 13 27.15 30.57 -34.53
CA GLY A 13 25.96 29.80 -34.90
C GLY A 13 26.18 28.29 -34.72
N LEU A 14 27.35 27.78 -35.09
CA LEU A 14 27.71 26.37 -34.91
C LEU A 14 27.88 25.99 -33.43
N LEU A 15 28.45 26.89 -32.63
CA LEU A 15 28.63 26.72 -31.18
C LEU A 15 27.32 26.66 -30.40
N LEU A 16 26.24 27.29 -30.90
CA LEU A 16 24.91 27.23 -30.29
C LEU A 16 24.12 25.96 -30.63
N LEU A 17 24.43 25.30 -31.75
CA LEU A 17 23.76 24.06 -32.16
C LEU A 17 24.27 22.83 -31.39
N LEU A 18 25.53 22.86 -30.94
CA LEU A 18 26.15 21.79 -30.14
C LEU A 18 25.45 21.51 -28.80
N PRO A 19 25.15 22.51 -27.93
CA PRO A 19 24.43 22.25 -26.69
C PRO A 19 22.98 21.82 -26.94
N LEU A 20 22.36 22.29 -28.03
CA LEU A 20 21.00 21.87 -28.39
C LEU A 20 20.97 20.40 -28.84
N ALA A 21 21.91 19.99 -29.69
CA ALA A 21 22.07 18.60 -30.10
C ALA A 21 22.40 17.69 -28.91
N TRP A 22 23.23 18.17 -27.97
CA TRP A 22 23.54 17.44 -26.74
C TRP A 22 22.33 17.34 -25.81
N ALA A 23 21.53 18.40 -25.66
CA ALA A 23 20.27 18.38 -24.90
C ALA A 23 19.24 17.41 -25.51
N ILE A 24 19.12 17.38 -26.84
CA ILE A 24 18.24 16.43 -27.54
C ILE A 24 18.77 15.00 -27.40
N HIS A 25 20.08 14.79 -27.50
CA HIS A 25 20.69 13.47 -27.36
C HIS A 25 20.54 12.91 -25.94
N THR A 26 20.74 13.76 -24.93
CA THR A 26 20.52 13.41 -23.51
C THR A 26 19.04 13.20 -23.18
N ALA A 27 18.11 13.95 -23.80
CA ALA A 27 16.68 13.70 -23.67
C ALA A 27 16.25 12.38 -24.33
N MET A 28 16.80 12.06 -25.50
CA MET A 28 16.48 10.83 -26.26
C MET A 28 17.11 9.58 -25.64
N LEU A 29 18.32 9.65 -25.06
CA LEU A 29 18.99 8.52 -24.41
C LEU A 29 18.73 8.41 -22.91
N GLY A 30 18.41 9.52 -22.23
CA GLY A 30 18.10 9.55 -20.80
C GLY A 30 16.79 8.84 -20.44
N GLY A 31 15.92 8.61 -21.42
CA GLY A 31 14.67 7.86 -21.28
C GLY A 31 14.82 6.33 -21.22
N LEU A 32 16.02 5.79 -21.45
CA LEU A 32 16.30 4.35 -21.43
C LEU A 32 17.22 3.96 -20.27
N ARG A 33 17.03 4.53 -19.07
CA ARG A 33 17.47 3.79 -17.87
C ARG A 33 16.58 2.55 -17.79
N PRO A 34 17.11 1.33 -17.92
CA PRO A 34 16.34 0.14 -17.59
C PRO A 34 15.89 0.33 -16.15
N SER A 35 14.58 0.31 -15.91
CA SER A 35 14.07 0.19 -14.55
C SER A 35 14.83 -0.95 -13.88
N PRO A 36 15.40 -0.76 -12.68
CA PRO A 36 16.14 -1.82 -12.00
C PRO A 36 15.25 -3.06 -12.00
N GLN A 37 15.66 -4.12 -12.71
CA GLN A 37 14.87 -5.34 -12.78
C GLN A 37 14.66 -5.81 -11.35
N VAL A 38 13.42 -5.71 -10.87
CA VAL A 38 13.11 -6.06 -9.48
C VAL A 38 13.37 -7.55 -9.34
N LYS A 39 14.47 -7.89 -8.68
CA LYS A 39 14.93 -9.26 -8.55
C LYS A 39 13.90 -10.06 -7.75
N LEU A 40 13.41 -11.14 -8.34
CA LEU A 40 12.53 -12.11 -7.67
C LEU A 40 13.39 -13.14 -6.95
N VAL A 41 13.12 -13.38 -5.66
CA VAL A 41 13.76 -14.43 -4.88
C VAL A 41 13.31 -15.79 -5.44
N PRO A 42 14.22 -16.73 -5.74
CA PRO A 42 13.84 -18.04 -6.25
C PRO A 42 13.11 -18.87 -5.18
N MET A 43 12.48 -19.95 -5.61
CA MET A 43 12.05 -21.02 -4.72
C MET A 43 13.20 -22.02 -4.58
N LEU A 44 13.70 -22.20 -3.36
CA LEU A 44 14.82 -23.09 -3.04
C LEU A 44 14.33 -24.51 -2.74
N SER A 45 15.17 -25.49 -3.06
CA SER A 45 14.98 -26.87 -2.64
C SER A 45 15.16 -27.04 -1.12
N PRO A 46 14.65 -28.13 -0.52
CA PRO A 46 14.87 -28.42 0.89
C PRO A 46 16.36 -28.47 1.29
N GLY A 47 17.22 -29.05 0.44
CA GLY A 47 18.66 -29.14 0.70
C GLY A 47 19.35 -27.77 0.72
N GLU A 48 19.02 -26.90 -0.25
CA GLU A 48 19.54 -25.54 -0.28
C GLU A 48 19.11 -24.74 0.95
N ARG A 49 17.85 -24.86 1.38
CA ARG A 49 17.36 -24.18 2.60
C ARG A 49 18.10 -24.62 3.85
N GLN A 50 18.41 -25.90 3.98
CA GLN A 50 19.15 -26.45 5.13
C GLN A 50 20.60 -25.96 5.18
N SER A 51 21.17 -25.59 4.04
CA SER A 51 22.53 -25.06 3.96
C SER A 51 22.64 -23.58 4.38
N LEU A 52 21.52 -22.88 4.52
CA LEU A 52 21.47 -21.44 4.81
C LEU A 52 21.12 -21.23 6.29
N MET A 53 22.09 -20.74 7.06
CA MET A 53 22.01 -20.57 8.52
C MET A 53 20.93 -19.55 8.94
N SER A 54 20.73 -18.54 8.11
CA SER A 54 19.75 -17.47 8.31
C SER A 54 18.33 -17.89 7.93
N TYR A 55 18.11 -19.05 7.30
CA TYR A 55 16.78 -19.49 6.90
C TYR A 55 15.82 -19.56 8.10
N GLN A 56 14.65 -18.93 7.97
CA GLN A 56 13.63 -18.80 9.01
C GLN A 56 14.10 -18.11 10.30
N ARG A 57 15.22 -17.38 10.28
CA ARG A 57 15.66 -16.55 11.40
C ARG A 57 15.02 -15.16 11.37
N PRO A 58 14.79 -14.53 12.54
CA PRO A 58 14.30 -13.16 12.61
C PRO A 58 15.18 -12.19 11.85
N CYS A 59 14.59 -11.18 11.21
CA CYS A 59 15.32 -10.15 10.48
C CYS A 59 14.65 -8.78 10.60
N LYS A 60 15.45 -7.72 10.46
CA LYS A 60 15.01 -6.32 10.35
C LYS A 60 15.14 -5.78 8.93
N GLY A 61 15.95 -6.42 8.09
CA GLY A 61 16.11 -6.05 6.68
C GLY A 61 16.93 -7.05 5.87
N ARG A 62 17.17 -6.72 4.61
CA ARG A 62 17.86 -7.60 3.64
C ARG A 62 19.26 -8.04 4.09
N ALA A 63 19.98 -7.17 4.80
CA ALA A 63 21.36 -7.43 5.25
C ALA A 63 21.46 -8.54 6.30
N ASP A 64 20.37 -8.87 6.98
CA ASP A 64 20.33 -9.94 7.98
C ASP A 64 20.18 -11.34 7.36
N CYS A 65 19.97 -11.42 6.04
CA CYS A 65 19.66 -12.66 5.32
C CYS A 65 20.76 -13.04 4.33
N GLU A 66 21.19 -14.31 4.35
CA GLU A 66 22.12 -14.83 3.34
C GLU A 66 21.48 -14.82 1.94
N PRO A 67 22.20 -14.42 0.88
CA PRO A 67 21.72 -14.61 -0.48
C PRO A 67 21.40 -16.09 -0.78
N PRO A 68 20.30 -16.41 -1.48
CA PRO A 68 19.38 -15.48 -2.14
C PRO A 68 18.16 -15.05 -1.29
N LEU A 69 18.09 -15.40 -0.01
CA LEU A 69 16.94 -15.12 0.87
C LEU A 69 16.61 -13.64 0.99
N ALA A 70 15.39 -13.31 1.37
CA ALA A 70 14.99 -11.95 1.70
C ALA A 70 14.24 -11.88 3.03
N CYS A 71 14.26 -10.69 3.65
CA CYS A 71 13.57 -10.44 4.91
C CYS A 71 12.09 -10.14 4.65
N PHE A 72 11.22 -11.08 5.00
CA PHE A 72 9.79 -11.01 4.71
C PHE A 72 8.98 -10.88 5.98
N PHE A 73 8.05 -9.91 6.00
CA PHE A 73 7.09 -9.77 7.09
C PHE A 73 5.84 -10.62 6.77
N ASN A 74 5.61 -11.66 7.55
CA ASN A 74 4.41 -12.47 7.42
C ASN A 74 3.32 -11.92 8.35
N ALA A 75 2.34 -11.24 7.76
CA ALA A 75 1.22 -10.64 8.46
C ALA A 75 0.36 -11.65 9.25
N ARG A 76 0.37 -12.94 8.89
CA ARG A 76 -0.38 -13.98 9.63
C ARG A 76 0.26 -14.28 10.99
N SER A 77 1.58 -14.33 11.02
CA SER A 77 2.37 -14.64 12.22
C SER A 77 2.95 -13.38 12.90
N MET A 78 2.73 -12.20 12.33
CA MET A 78 3.16 -10.89 12.86
C MET A 78 4.66 -10.77 13.18
N TRP A 79 5.53 -11.42 12.38
CA TRP A 79 6.98 -11.32 12.52
C TRP A 79 7.68 -11.35 11.16
N SER A 80 8.91 -10.84 11.16
CA SER A 80 9.78 -10.78 9.99
C SER A 80 10.86 -11.85 10.08
N TYR A 81 11.06 -12.61 9.00
CA TYR A 81 12.10 -13.65 8.93
C TYR A 81 12.71 -13.79 7.54
N CYS A 82 13.91 -14.33 7.47
CA CYS A 82 14.60 -14.60 6.21
C CYS A 82 14.01 -15.84 5.52
N THR A 83 13.57 -15.68 4.27
CA THR A 83 12.93 -16.76 3.51
C THR A 83 13.15 -16.62 2.01
N ASP A 84 12.89 -17.71 1.31
CA ASP A 84 12.78 -17.81 -0.14
C ASP A 84 11.31 -17.72 -0.60
N SER A 85 11.08 -17.77 -1.92
CA SER A 85 9.72 -17.92 -2.46
C SER A 85 9.14 -19.29 -2.10
N ARG A 86 7.85 -19.35 -1.78
CA ARG A 86 7.14 -20.62 -1.48
C ARG A 86 6.54 -21.28 -2.71
N CYS A 87 6.37 -20.51 -3.78
CA CYS A 87 5.83 -20.95 -5.05
C CYS A 87 6.43 -20.09 -6.17
N MET A 88 6.34 -20.60 -7.38
CA MET A 88 6.63 -19.90 -8.62
C MET A 88 5.39 -19.90 -9.53
N THR A 89 4.51 -20.88 -9.41
CA THR A 89 3.25 -20.97 -10.17
C THR A 89 2.11 -21.41 -9.24
N ASP A 90 0.86 -21.20 -9.67
CA ASP A 90 -0.32 -21.58 -8.90
C ASP A 90 -0.40 -23.09 -8.63
N GLN A 91 0.14 -23.91 -9.54
CA GLN A 91 0.18 -25.38 -9.42
C GLN A 91 1.00 -25.88 -8.23
N GLN A 92 1.85 -25.02 -7.65
CA GLN A 92 2.67 -25.34 -6.48
C GLN A 92 1.98 -24.96 -5.16
N CYS A 93 0.81 -24.34 -5.23
CA CYS A 93 0.00 -24.01 -4.09
C CYS A 93 -1.08 -25.07 -3.86
N SER A 94 -1.50 -25.25 -2.61
CA SER A 94 -2.62 -26.13 -2.26
C SER A 94 -3.94 -25.64 -2.87
N ASP A 95 -4.93 -26.52 -2.94
CA ASP A 95 -6.28 -26.16 -3.40
C ASP A 95 -6.83 -24.93 -2.67
N GLY A 96 -7.44 -24.02 -3.43
CA GLY A 96 -7.94 -22.73 -2.91
C GLY A 96 -6.85 -21.70 -2.64
N MET A 97 -5.62 -21.92 -3.10
CA MET A 97 -4.54 -20.93 -3.03
C MET A 97 -3.95 -20.60 -4.41
N VAL A 98 -3.40 -19.41 -4.52
CA VAL A 98 -2.75 -18.88 -5.73
C VAL A 98 -1.39 -18.27 -5.40
N CYS A 99 -0.47 -18.32 -6.36
CA CYS A 99 0.89 -17.87 -6.17
C CYS A 99 1.01 -16.37 -6.49
N ARG A 100 1.26 -15.57 -5.44
CA ARG A 100 1.30 -14.10 -5.54
C ARG A 100 2.65 -13.54 -5.14
N THR A 101 3.07 -12.52 -5.87
CA THR A 101 4.24 -11.69 -5.59
C THR A 101 3.94 -10.74 -4.45
N MET A 102 4.88 -10.66 -3.51
CA MET A 102 4.83 -9.82 -2.31
C MET A 102 6.07 -8.95 -2.20
N GLU A 103 5.91 -7.80 -1.56
CA GLU A 103 7.03 -6.96 -1.15
C GLU A 103 7.69 -7.51 0.11
N THR A 104 9.02 -7.37 0.17
CA THR A 104 9.79 -7.61 1.38
C THR A 104 9.92 -6.34 2.20
N VAL A 105 10.38 -6.48 3.44
CA VAL A 105 10.64 -5.35 4.33
C VAL A 105 11.54 -4.32 3.63
N LYS A 106 11.13 -3.05 3.64
CA LYS A 106 11.84 -1.88 3.05
C LYS A 106 11.97 -1.88 1.50
N GLY A 107 11.02 -2.48 0.76
CA GLY A 107 10.88 -2.24 -0.68
C GLY A 107 11.99 -2.84 -1.57
N GLY A 108 12.56 -3.97 -1.14
CA GLY A 108 13.68 -4.64 -1.81
C GLY A 108 13.30 -5.74 -2.79
N THR A 109 14.00 -6.87 -2.67
CA THR A 109 13.78 -8.10 -3.47
C THR A 109 12.33 -8.56 -3.34
N ARG A 110 11.66 -8.98 -4.40
CA ARG A 110 10.30 -9.52 -4.28
C ARG A 110 10.35 -11.01 -4.07
N LEU A 111 9.35 -11.58 -3.42
CA LEU A 111 9.20 -13.03 -3.33
C LEU A 111 7.76 -13.45 -3.62
N ARG A 112 7.54 -14.74 -3.85
CA ARG A 112 6.21 -15.31 -4.08
C ARG A 112 5.74 -16.16 -2.91
N GLN A 113 4.49 -15.98 -2.53
CA GLN A 113 3.81 -16.72 -1.46
C GLN A 113 2.49 -17.28 -1.99
N CYS A 114 2.07 -18.42 -1.47
CA CYS A 114 0.72 -18.94 -1.68
C CYS A 114 -0.26 -18.17 -0.81
N THR A 115 -1.22 -17.49 -1.45
CA THR A 115 -2.27 -16.70 -0.79
C THR A 115 -3.61 -17.38 -0.99
N LEU A 116 -4.53 -17.17 -0.05
CA LEU A 116 -5.89 -17.70 -0.18
C LEU A 116 -6.63 -17.04 -1.34
N VAL A 117 -7.44 -17.84 -2.04
CA VAL A 117 -8.60 -17.38 -2.79
C VAL A 117 -9.76 -17.28 -1.80
N GLY A 118 -10.54 -16.20 -1.88
CA GLY A 118 -11.62 -15.91 -0.94
C GLY A 118 -12.95 -15.65 -1.63
N VAL A 119 -13.75 -14.77 -1.02
CA VAL A 119 -15.12 -14.43 -1.47
C VAL A 119 -15.31 -12.98 -1.87
N ARG A 120 -14.28 -12.14 -1.68
CA ARG A 120 -14.40 -10.70 -1.86
C ARG A 120 -14.53 -10.33 -3.32
N LYS A 121 -15.53 -9.51 -3.60
CA LYS A 121 -15.92 -9.07 -4.93
C LYS A 121 -15.07 -7.90 -5.39
N GLU A 122 -15.11 -7.63 -6.68
CA GLU A 122 -14.42 -6.49 -7.26
C GLU A 122 -14.81 -5.17 -6.58
N GLY A 123 -13.80 -4.33 -6.30
CA GLY A 123 -13.93 -3.09 -5.55
C GLY A 123 -13.94 -3.27 -4.03
N GLU A 124 -14.14 -4.47 -3.50
CA GLU A 124 -14.20 -4.68 -2.06
C GLU A 124 -12.83 -4.67 -1.38
N PRO A 125 -12.76 -4.30 -0.08
CA PRO A 125 -11.56 -4.43 0.73
C PRO A 125 -11.04 -5.86 0.80
N CYS A 126 -9.72 -6.01 0.71
CA CYS A 126 -9.01 -7.28 0.82
C CYS A 126 -7.69 -7.15 1.58
N SER A 127 -7.14 -8.29 1.97
CA SER A 127 -5.81 -8.40 2.59
C SER A 127 -4.99 -9.48 1.87
N ALA A 128 -3.92 -9.05 1.20
CA ALA A 128 -3.13 -9.89 0.29
C ALA A 128 -2.49 -11.12 0.95
N LEU A 129 -2.24 -11.09 2.27
CA LEU A 129 -1.66 -12.19 3.04
C LEU A 129 -2.58 -12.69 4.16
N SER A 130 -3.90 -12.49 4.05
CA SER A 130 -4.82 -12.96 5.09
C SER A 130 -4.80 -14.48 5.26
N SER A 131 -5.05 -14.94 6.49
CA SER A 131 -5.42 -16.32 6.79
C SER A 131 -6.94 -16.53 6.79
N LEU A 132 -7.72 -15.45 6.65
CA LEU A 132 -9.18 -15.47 6.60
C LEU A 132 -9.65 -15.49 5.15
N HIS A 133 -10.51 -16.45 4.82
CA HIS A 133 -11.12 -16.60 3.50
C HIS A 133 -12.00 -15.39 3.15
N GLU A 134 -12.65 -14.83 4.16
CA GLU A 134 -13.53 -13.65 4.09
C GLU A 134 -12.78 -12.36 3.77
N ALA A 135 -11.45 -12.33 3.94
CA ALA A 135 -10.63 -11.16 3.65
C ALA A 135 -9.86 -11.27 2.32
N ALA A 136 -10.00 -12.39 1.61
CA ALA A 136 -9.31 -12.65 0.34
C ALA A 136 -10.24 -12.45 -0.86
N CYS A 137 -9.66 -12.04 -1.98
CA CYS A 137 -10.39 -11.84 -3.23
C CYS A 137 -10.84 -13.15 -3.84
N GLU A 138 -12.00 -13.13 -4.49
CA GLU A 138 -12.50 -14.30 -5.22
C GLU A 138 -11.59 -14.68 -6.40
N GLN A 139 -11.85 -15.89 -6.92
CA GLN A 139 -11.08 -16.47 -8.01
C GLN A 139 -10.99 -15.49 -9.19
N GLY A 140 -9.76 -15.29 -9.69
CA GLY A 140 -9.50 -14.42 -10.84
C GLY A 140 -9.28 -12.93 -10.49
N LEU A 141 -9.54 -12.50 -9.27
CA LEU A 141 -9.26 -11.13 -8.83
C LEU A 141 -7.88 -11.00 -8.16
N LEU A 142 -7.29 -9.82 -8.27
CA LEU A 142 -6.02 -9.42 -7.67
C LEU A 142 -6.29 -8.53 -6.46
N CYS A 143 -5.67 -8.82 -5.32
CA CYS A 143 -5.66 -7.92 -4.17
C CYS A 143 -4.53 -6.90 -4.35
N GLN A 144 -4.86 -5.67 -4.72
CA GLN A 144 -3.94 -4.56 -4.97
C GLN A 144 -4.49 -3.30 -4.32
N ASP A 145 -3.64 -2.51 -3.64
CA ASP A 145 -4.08 -1.30 -2.93
C ASP A 145 -5.28 -1.61 -1.99
N ARG A 146 -5.19 -2.78 -1.32
CA ARG A 146 -6.23 -3.34 -0.44
C ARG A 146 -7.61 -3.48 -1.09
N ARG A 147 -7.70 -3.55 -2.42
CA ARG A 147 -8.92 -3.78 -3.19
C ARG A 147 -8.80 -4.99 -4.08
N CYS A 148 -9.91 -5.69 -4.23
CA CYS A 148 -10.03 -6.72 -5.26
C CYS A 148 -10.29 -6.07 -6.62
N GLY A 149 -9.41 -6.31 -7.58
CA GLY A 149 -9.54 -5.82 -8.94
C GLY A 149 -9.40 -6.93 -9.96
N ARG A 150 -10.20 -6.90 -11.04
CA ARG A 150 -9.94 -7.80 -12.18
C ARG A 150 -8.65 -7.36 -12.90
N PRO A 151 -7.91 -8.27 -13.54
CA PRO A 151 -6.79 -7.90 -14.40
C PRO A 151 -7.23 -6.96 -15.53
N CYS A 152 -6.38 -6.01 -15.89
CA CYS A 152 -6.66 -5.02 -16.94
C CYS A 152 -5.43 -4.76 -17.82
N ARG A 153 -5.53 -3.80 -18.74
CA ARG A 153 -4.41 -3.33 -19.58
C ARG A 153 -4.31 -1.83 -19.45
N VAL A 154 -3.16 -1.34 -19.03
CA VAL A 154 -2.94 0.09 -18.74
C VAL A 154 -3.01 0.92 -20.02
N GLU A 155 -2.61 0.33 -21.14
CA GLU A 155 -2.58 0.98 -22.45
C GLU A 155 -3.93 0.97 -23.18
N GLU A 156 -4.95 0.31 -22.62
CA GLU A 156 -6.27 0.16 -23.24
C GLU A 156 -7.34 0.89 -22.40
N PRO A 157 -7.67 2.16 -22.76
CA PRO A 157 -8.77 2.89 -22.13
C PRO A 157 -10.09 2.15 -22.34
N GLY A 158 -10.67 1.61 -21.27
CA GLY A 158 -11.85 0.76 -21.32
C GLY A 158 -11.62 -0.71 -20.92
N SER A 159 -10.38 -1.09 -20.59
CA SER A 159 -10.09 -2.41 -20.00
C SER A 159 -10.73 -2.60 -18.61
N CYS A 160 -11.10 -1.51 -17.95
CA CYS A 160 -11.85 -1.49 -16.70
C CYS A 160 -13.29 -1.02 -16.89
N PRO A 161 -14.23 -1.58 -16.10
CA PRO A 161 -15.62 -1.12 -16.12
C PRO A 161 -15.75 0.32 -15.62
N GLU A 162 -16.92 0.91 -15.86
CA GLU A 162 -17.23 2.25 -15.40
C GLU A 162 -17.11 2.35 -13.86
N GLY A 163 -16.46 3.41 -13.36
CA GLY A 163 -16.18 3.57 -11.92
C GLY A 163 -14.88 2.91 -11.47
N PHE A 164 -14.07 2.40 -12.40
CA PHE A 164 -12.78 1.81 -12.14
C PHE A 164 -11.72 2.37 -13.08
N PHE A 165 -10.47 2.31 -12.65
CA PHE A 165 -9.32 2.65 -13.48
C PHE A 165 -8.25 1.55 -13.37
N CYS A 166 -7.48 1.38 -14.43
CA CYS A 166 -6.43 0.37 -14.49
C CYS A 166 -5.14 0.91 -13.86
N ARG A 167 -4.52 0.15 -12.97
CA ARG A 167 -3.25 0.51 -12.34
C ARG A 167 -2.29 -0.67 -12.28
N GLU A 168 -1.03 -0.40 -12.59
CA GLU A 168 0.07 -1.36 -12.40
C GLU A 168 0.21 -1.84 -10.95
N GLY A 169 0.48 -3.13 -10.78
CA GLY A 169 0.64 -3.76 -9.48
C GLY A 169 1.68 -4.86 -9.47
N LEU A 170 2.00 -5.37 -8.28
CA LEU A 170 2.99 -6.44 -8.09
C LEU A 170 2.66 -7.73 -8.85
N ASN A 171 1.37 -7.96 -9.08
CA ASN A 171 0.83 -9.17 -9.71
C ASN A 171 0.25 -8.90 -11.10
N GLY A 172 0.73 -7.83 -11.74
CA GLY A 172 0.17 -7.29 -12.97
C GLY A 172 -0.86 -6.18 -12.69
N PRO A 173 -1.28 -5.47 -13.74
CA PRO A 173 -2.25 -4.39 -13.62
C PRO A 173 -3.66 -4.90 -13.25
N SER A 174 -4.37 -4.14 -12.42
CA SER A 174 -5.73 -4.45 -12.01
C SER A 174 -6.65 -3.22 -11.95
N CYS A 175 -7.95 -3.46 -12.06
CA CYS A 175 -8.98 -2.43 -11.96
C CYS A 175 -9.24 -2.06 -10.49
N LEU A 176 -9.01 -0.79 -10.15
CA LEU A 176 -9.25 -0.24 -8.82
C LEU A 176 -10.42 0.73 -8.86
N PRO A 177 -11.26 0.80 -7.80
CA PRO A 177 -12.44 1.65 -7.79
C PRO A 177 -12.07 3.13 -7.69
N THR A 178 -12.89 3.97 -8.32
CA THR A 178 -12.88 5.42 -8.14
C THR A 178 -14.30 6.00 -8.18
N CYS A 179 -14.61 6.86 -7.22
CA CYS A 179 -15.81 7.70 -7.19
C CYS A 179 -15.52 9.14 -7.60
N GLU A 180 -14.29 9.48 -7.96
CA GLU A 180 -13.93 10.84 -8.36
C GLU A 180 -14.69 11.27 -9.63
N GLY A 181 -15.22 12.49 -9.60
CA GLY A 181 -16.05 13.01 -10.68
C GLY A 181 -17.45 12.39 -10.78
N ARG A 182 -17.88 11.61 -9.77
CA ARG A 182 -19.19 10.94 -9.72
C ARG A 182 -19.94 11.33 -8.46
N ALA A 183 -21.28 11.31 -8.54
CA ALA A 183 -22.11 11.40 -7.36
C ALA A 183 -22.16 10.02 -6.67
N CYS A 184 -21.90 10.00 -5.37
CA CYS A 184 -22.15 8.81 -4.56
C CYS A 184 -23.64 8.64 -4.27
N PRO A 185 -24.11 7.41 -3.99
CA PRO A 185 -25.47 7.16 -3.51
C PRO A 185 -25.82 8.02 -2.29
N GLU A 186 -27.12 8.26 -2.07
CA GLU A 186 -27.59 9.03 -0.93
C GLU A 186 -27.07 8.47 0.40
N GLY A 187 -26.59 9.36 1.27
CA GLY A 187 -25.98 9.00 2.56
C GLY A 187 -24.53 8.52 2.49
N GLN A 188 -23.89 8.55 1.31
CA GLN A 188 -22.49 8.18 1.13
C GLN A 188 -21.66 9.37 0.64
N ASP A 189 -20.40 9.40 1.07
CA ASP A 189 -19.40 10.33 0.58
C ASP A 189 -18.36 9.58 -0.28
N CYS A 190 -17.80 10.27 -1.26
CA CYS A 190 -16.62 9.77 -1.98
C CYS A 190 -15.39 9.98 -1.09
N ILE A 191 -14.73 8.89 -0.70
CA ILE A 191 -13.57 8.91 0.19
C ILE A 191 -12.41 8.10 -0.39
N GLN A 192 -11.18 8.54 -0.09
CA GLN A 192 -9.94 7.82 -0.39
C GLN A 192 -9.47 7.05 0.86
N PRO A 193 -9.81 5.77 1.00
CA PRO A 193 -9.47 5.00 2.19
C PRO A 193 -7.95 4.76 2.24
N ASN A 194 -7.39 4.76 3.45
CA ASN A 194 -5.95 4.55 3.70
C ASN A 194 -4.99 5.58 3.07
N GLY A 195 -5.51 6.62 2.41
CA GLY A 195 -4.69 7.65 1.75
C GLY A 195 -3.93 7.15 0.52
N GLU A 196 -4.42 6.07 -0.10
CA GLU A 196 -3.86 5.55 -1.35
C GLU A 196 -4.35 6.42 -2.51
N GLU A 197 -3.42 7.12 -3.16
CA GLU A 197 -3.73 8.07 -4.22
C GLU A 197 -4.56 7.39 -5.33
N GLY A 198 -5.60 8.07 -5.81
CA GLY A 198 -6.48 7.62 -6.89
C GLY A 198 -7.48 6.51 -6.56
N VAL A 199 -7.28 5.71 -5.50
CA VAL A 199 -8.29 4.73 -5.07
C VAL A 199 -9.33 5.44 -4.21
N SER A 200 -10.57 5.47 -4.68
CA SER A 200 -11.67 6.09 -3.96
C SER A 200 -12.95 5.26 -4.04
N ILE A 201 -13.76 5.31 -3.00
CA ILE A 201 -15.01 4.54 -2.89
C ILE A 201 -16.12 5.43 -2.37
N CYS A 202 -17.36 5.10 -2.75
CA CYS A 202 -18.52 5.61 -2.05
C CYS A 202 -18.73 4.78 -0.77
N ALA A 203 -18.76 5.46 0.38
CA ALA A 203 -18.99 4.81 1.65
C ALA A 203 -19.79 5.73 2.60
N GLN A 204 -20.54 5.12 3.50
CA GLN A 204 -21.11 5.82 4.64
C GLN A 204 -19.98 6.10 5.64
N VAL A 205 -19.79 7.38 5.98
CA VAL A 205 -18.69 7.80 6.86
C VAL A 205 -19.17 7.99 8.28
N TYR A 206 -18.54 7.28 9.22
CA TYR A 206 -18.72 7.44 10.66
C TYR A 206 -17.55 8.21 11.28
N GLY A 207 -17.85 9.01 12.30
CA GLY A 207 -16.87 9.92 12.91
C GLY A 207 -16.65 11.17 12.07
N GLN A 208 -15.41 11.68 12.05
CA GLN A 208 -15.07 12.91 11.33
C GLN A 208 -14.62 12.58 9.91
N ASN A 209 -15.37 13.02 8.90
CA ASN A 209 -14.91 12.97 7.50
C ASN A 209 -13.80 14.00 7.29
N CYS A 210 -12.56 13.62 7.60
CA CYS A 210 -11.41 14.50 7.57
C CYS A 210 -10.89 14.82 6.15
N GLN A 211 -11.48 14.21 5.12
CA GLN A 211 -11.22 14.53 3.71
C GLN A 211 -12.14 15.64 3.21
N ARG A 212 -13.36 15.73 3.75
CA ARG A 212 -14.29 16.83 3.51
C ARG A 212 -14.01 18.03 4.39
N THR A 213 -13.71 17.80 5.66
CA THR A 213 -13.35 18.85 6.63
C THR A 213 -11.91 18.60 7.10
N PRO A 214 -10.92 19.34 6.57
CA PRO A 214 -9.52 19.12 6.88
C PRO A 214 -9.24 19.13 8.39
N CYS A 215 -8.32 18.27 8.81
CA CYS A 215 -7.82 18.28 10.18
C CYS A 215 -7.05 19.57 10.49
N SER A 216 -6.97 19.92 11.77
CA SER A 216 -6.14 21.03 12.23
C SER A 216 -4.65 20.78 11.96
N GLU A 217 -3.84 21.84 11.98
CA GLU A 217 -2.39 21.74 11.77
C GLU A 217 -1.76 20.70 12.72
N GLY A 218 -0.82 19.90 12.18
CA GLY A 218 -0.15 18.82 12.92
C GLY A 218 -0.95 17.52 13.07
N GLN A 219 -2.22 17.48 12.62
CA GLN A 219 -3.04 16.26 12.62
C GLN A 219 -3.02 15.57 11.26
N LYS A 220 -3.05 14.23 11.28
CA LYS A 220 -3.17 13.38 10.08
C LYS A 220 -4.61 12.88 9.94
N CYS A 221 -5.21 13.11 8.77
CA CYS A 221 -6.46 12.47 8.42
C CYS A 221 -6.26 10.95 8.25
N ALA A 222 -7.07 10.17 8.96
CA ALA A 222 -7.09 8.72 8.84
C ALA A 222 -8.50 8.26 8.50
N MET A 223 -8.64 7.72 7.29
CA MET A 223 -9.84 7.05 6.80
C MET A 223 -9.57 5.54 6.75
N SER A 224 -10.36 4.76 7.47
CA SER A 224 -10.29 3.30 7.46
C SER A 224 -11.56 2.69 6.92
N ASN A 225 -11.43 1.72 6.02
CA ASN A 225 -12.50 0.89 5.50
C ASN A 225 -11.98 -0.56 5.54
N VAL A 226 -12.67 -1.40 6.31
CA VAL A 226 -12.26 -2.78 6.61
C VAL A 226 -13.07 -3.78 5.80
N PHE A 227 -12.59 -5.02 5.68
CA PHE A 227 -13.29 -6.03 4.88
C PHE A 227 -14.66 -6.40 5.45
N ASP A 228 -14.85 -6.41 6.77
CA ASP A 228 -16.15 -6.76 7.37
C ASP A 228 -17.27 -5.74 7.04
N HIS A 229 -16.90 -4.49 6.73
CA HIS A 229 -17.85 -3.42 6.41
C HIS A 229 -17.47 -2.71 5.11
N PRO A 230 -17.65 -3.34 3.94
CA PRO A 230 -17.15 -2.86 2.66
C PRO A 230 -17.69 -1.48 2.26
N ARG A 231 -18.90 -1.13 2.70
CA ARG A 231 -19.60 0.11 2.36
C ARG A 231 -19.56 1.18 3.46
N GLU A 232 -18.82 0.93 4.53
CA GLU A 232 -18.70 1.84 5.67
C GLU A 232 -17.25 2.25 5.88
N ALA A 233 -17.03 3.48 6.31
CA ALA A 233 -15.71 4.01 6.59
C ALA A 233 -15.71 4.78 7.91
N TRP A 234 -14.60 4.68 8.65
CA TRP A 234 -14.39 5.42 9.89
C TRP A 234 -13.32 6.48 9.65
N GLY A 235 -13.71 7.74 9.88
CA GLY A 235 -12.85 8.89 9.73
C GLY A 235 -12.48 9.51 11.07
N ARG A 236 -11.21 9.88 11.22
CA ARG A 236 -10.70 10.60 12.40
C ARG A 236 -9.43 11.39 12.09
N CYS A 237 -9.27 12.51 12.79
CA CYS A 237 -8.02 13.25 12.82
C CYS A 237 -7.11 12.71 13.92
N LEU A 238 -5.90 12.28 13.56
CA LEU A 238 -4.94 11.67 14.46
C LEU A 238 -3.77 12.62 14.74
N ILE A 239 -3.51 12.85 16.02
CA ILE A 239 -2.28 13.52 16.48
C ILE A 239 -1.19 12.45 16.57
N ARG A 240 -0.01 12.72 16.00
CA ARG A 240 1.15 11.83 16.16
C ARG A 240 1.74 11.97 17.56
N CYS A 241 2.25 10.88 18.11
CA CYS A 241 2.90 10.85 19.42
C CYS A 241 4.04 9.84 19.44
N GLY A 242 4.92 9.94 20.45
CA GLY A 242 6.09 9.09 20.63
C GLY A 242 7.33 9.91 21.02
N GLU A 243 8.47 9.24 21.21
CA GLU A 243 9.70 9.88 21.69
C GLU A 243 10.18 11.04 20.81
N GLU A 244 9.93 10.98 19.50
CA GLU A 244 10.32 12.01 18.53
C GLU A 244 9.21 13.05 18.25
N HIS A 245 8.04 12.94 18.89
CA HIS A 245 6.87 13.76 18.58
C HIS A 245 6.36 14.50 19.80
N THR A 246 6.65 15.82 19.83
CA THR A 246 6.03 16.80 20.73
C THR A 246 4.95 17.58 19.97
N PRO A 247 3.83 17.94 20.62
CA PRO A 247 3.50 17.74 22.03
C PRO A 247 3.04 16.31 22.37
N ALA A 248 3.02 16.00 23.66
CA ALA A 248 2.37 14.79 24.18
C ALA A 248 0.87 14.79 23.83
N CYS A 249 0.25 13.61 23.95
CA CYS A 249 -1.19 13.51 23.69
C CYS A 249 -1.99 14.44 24.62
N PRO A 250 -3.06 15.09 24.12
CA PRO A 250 -3.93 15.91 24.95
C PRO A 250 -4.55 15.13 26.11
N GLU A 251 -5.06 15.86 27.11
CA GLU A 251 -5.79 15.25 28.21
C GLU A 251 -6.96 14.37 27.71
N GLY A 252 -7.10 13.18 28.28
CA GLY A 252 -8.08 12.18 27.82
C GLY A 252 -7.62 11.37 26.60
N PHE A 253 -6.35 11.47 26.20
CA PHE A 253 -5.77 10.66 25.13
C PHE A 253 -4.50 9.95 25.59
N VAL A 254 -4.26 8.76 25.03
CA VAL A 254 -3.04 7.98 25.25
C VAL A 254 -2.33 7.70 23.93
N CYS A 255 -1.00 7.64 23.97
CA CYS A 255 -0.21 7.34 22.80
C CYS A 255 -0.27 5.84 22.47
N ARG A 256 -0.82 5.49 21.31
CA ARG A 256 -0.93 4.10 20.86
C ARG A 256 -0.55 3.99 19.39
N MET A 257 0.39 3.09 19.07
CA MET A 257 0.87 2.88 17.70
C MET A 257 1.26 4.20 17.02
N HIS A 258 1.96 5.08 17.75
CA HIS A 258 2.40 6.42 17.32
C HIS A 258 1.28 7.45 17.06
N TYR A 259 0.05 7.18 17.51
CA TYR A 259 -1.07 8.11 17.41
C TYR A 259 -1.82 8.26 18.73
N CYS A 260 -2.28 9.46 19.04
CA CYS A 260 -3.13 9.71 20.19
C CYS A 260 -4.51 9.09 19.98
N ARG A 261 -4.95 8.29 20.94
CA ARG A 261 -6.27 7.65 20.96
C ARG A 261 -7.03 8.12 22.19
N LYS A 262 -8.31 8.44 22.02
CA LYS A 262 -9.19 8.82 23.13
C LYS A 262 -9.28 7.65 24.11
N THR A 263 -9.01 7.90 25.38
CA THR A 263 -9.19 6.89 26.44
C THR A 263 -10.66 6.69 26.72
N CYS A 264 -11.02 5.53 27.24
CA CYS A 264 -12.38 5.22 27.64
C CYS A 264 -12.40 4.31 28.85
N ASP A 265 -13.50 4.38 29.61
CA ASP A 265 -13.80 3.43 30.66
C ASP A 265 -14.83 2.42 30.12
N PRO A 266 -14.52 1.10 30.08
CA PRO A 266 -15.49 0.10 29.66
C PRO A 266 -16.73 0.03 30.56
N ALA A 267 -16.66 0.54 31.80
CA ALA A 267 -17.81 0.62 32.70
C ALA A 267 -18.78 1.76 32.35
N VAL A 268 -18.41 2.66 31.44
CA VAL A 268 -19.25 3.79 30.98
C VAL A 268 -19.75 3.50 29.56
N PRO A 269 -21.00 3.05 29.38
CA PRO A 269 -21.57 2.79 28.06
C PRO A 269 -21.55 4.04 27.19
N GLY A 270 -21.20 3.90 25.92
CA GLY A 270 -21.23 5.00 24.96
C GLY A 270 -20.14 6.07 25.14
N ALA A 271 -19.14 5.88 26.00
CA ALA A 271 -18.04 6.84 26.22
C ALA A 271 -17.29 7.24 24.91
N CYS A 272 -17.35 6.37 23.90
CA CYS A 272 -16.71 6.55 22.61
C CYS A 272 -17.61 7.19 21.53
N GLY A 273 -18.91 7.31 21.79
CA GLY A 273 -19.89 7.77 20.82
C GLY A 273 -20.36 6.66 19.85
N PRO A 274 -21.28 7.00 18.93
CA PRO A 274 -21.84 6.06 17.95
C PRO A 274 -20.75 5.50 17.02
N HIS A 275 -20.84 4.22 16.66
CA HIS A 275 -19.91 3.52 15.76
C HIS A 275 -18.46 3.39 16.29
N TYR A 276 -18.29 3.54 17.60
CA TYR A 276 -17.03 3.31 18.31
C TYR A 276 -17.29 2.56 19.62
N LYS A 277 -16.43 1.59 19.93
CA LYS A 277 -16.47 0.79 21.15
C LYS A 277 -15.24 1.04 22.01
N CYS A 278 -15.42 0.93 23.32
CA CYS A 278 -14.28 0.93 24.23
C CYS A 278 -13.59 -0.43 24.14
N HIS A 279 -12.36 -0.46 23.64
CA HIS A 279 -11.65 -1.69 23.37
C HIS A 279 -10.20 -1.65 23.86
N ARG A 280 -9.72 -2.81 24.33
CA ARG A 280 -8.34 -3.05 24.72
C ARG A 280 -7.86 -4.36 24.09
N TYR A 281 -6.81 -4.28 23.28
CA TYR A 281 -6.28 -5.43 22.52
C TYR A 281 -5.67 -6.50 23.42
N ASN A 282 -4.96 -6.10 24.50
CA ASN A 282 -4.49 -7.01 25.54
C ASN A 282 -4.27 -6.25 26.86
N LYS A 283 -4.00 -6.97 27.94
CA LYS A 283 -3.84 -6.41 29.29
C LYS A 283 -2.73 -5.35 29.44
N ASN A 284 -1.77 -5.28 28.52
CA ASN A 284 -0.65 -4.33 28.55
C ASN A 284 -0.98 -3.00 27.85
N PHE A 285 -2.14 -2.89 27.18
CA PHE A 285 -2.58 -1.66 26.54
C PHE A 285 -3.65 -0.96 27.36
N ASP A 286 -3.76 0.35 27.22
CA ASP A 286 -4.87 1.12 27.76
C ASP A 286 -6.18 0.85 27.01
N TRP A 287 -7.29 1.14 27.68
CA TRP A 287 -8.62 1.17 27.08
C TRP A 287 -8.77 2.42 26.23
N THR A 288 -9.12 2.22 24.96
CA THR A 288 -9.25 3.32 24.00
C THR A 288 -10.48 3.15 23.13
N CYS A 289 -11.01 4.27 22.66
CA CYS A 289 -12.06 4.27 21.66
C CYS A 289 -11.52 3.80 20.32
N GLU A 290 -11.98 2.62 19.91
CA GLU A 290 -11.74 2.08 18.58
C GLU A 290 -13.07 1.98 17.86
N PRO A 291 -13.05 2.06 16.52
CA PRO A 291 -14.22 1.72 15.73
C PRO A 291 -14.81 0.35 16.10
N ASP A 292 -16.12 0.22 15.93
CA ASP A 292 -16.88 -0.93 16.42
C ASP A 292 -17.04 -2.08 15.43
N TRP A 293 -16.32 -2.05 14.29
CA TRP A 293 -16.32 -3.13 13.31
C TRP A 293 -16.01 -4.53 13.86
#